data_AF-A0A943JMA5-F1
#
_entry.id   AF-A0A943JMA5-F1
#
_cell.length_a   1.000
_cell.length_b   1.000
_cell.length_c   1.000
_cell.angle_alpha   90.00
_cell.angle_beta   90.00
_cell.angle_gamma   90.00
#
_symmetry.space_group_name_H-M   'P 1'
#
loop_
_entity.id
_entity.type
_entity.pdbx_description
1 polymer ?
#
loop_
_entity_poly.entity_id
_entity_poly.type
_entity_poly.pdbx_seq_one_letter_code
_entity_poly.pdbx_strand_id
1 'polypeptide(L)'
;MELKGSKTEQNLMAAFAGESQARNKYTYYASQAKKDGYEQIASIFEETAGNEKEHAKMWFKILKGGKVPSTIENLKDAASGENYEWTDMYANFAKEAKEEGFLDIARLFEEVGKIEKEHEERYLKLLANIEEGIVFEKENEVYWICRNCGHIHYGKYAPEVCPVCSHPKSYFEMRATNY
;
A
#
# COMPACT_ATOMS: atom_id res chain seq x y z
N MET A 1 -31.04 12.41 -3.59
CA MET A 1 -30.43 11.66 -4.70
C MET A 1 -29.31 10.82 -4.11
N GLU A 2 -29.25 9.53 -4.43
CA GLU A 2 -28.19 8.64 -3.97
C GLU A 2 -27.02 8.65 -4.95
N LEU A 3 -25.79 8.61 -4.41
CA LEU A 3 -24.59 8.54 -5.25
C LEU A 3 -24.48 7.17 -5.92
N LYS A 4 -24.78 6.10 -5.17
CA LYS A 4 -24.68 4.72 -5.62
C LYS A 4 -25.56 4.46 -6.85
N GLY A 5 -25.00 3.85 -7.88
CA GLY A 5 -25.64 3.56 -9.16
C GLY A 5 -25.79 4.76 -10.10
N SER A 6 -25.35 5.95 -9.70
CA SER A 6 -25.47 7.15 -10.54
C SER A 6 -24.32 7.26 -11.56
N LYS A 7 -24.54 8.05 -12.61
CA LYS A 7 -23.45 8.45 -13.54
C LYS A 7 -22.34 9.21 -12.81
N THR A 8 -22.66 9.94 -11.75
CA THR A 8 -21.67 10.67 -10.96
C THR A 8 -20.73 9.73 -10.20
N GLU A 9 -21.22 8.60 -9.69
CA GLU A 9 -20.36 7.58 -9.07
C GLU A 9 -19.37 7.00 -10.09
N GLN A 10 -19.83 6.67 -11.29
CA GLN A 10 -18.96 6.20 -12.38
C GLN A 10 -17.90 7.25 -12.75
N ASN A 11 -18.30 8.53 -12.85
CA ASN A 11 -17.36 9.63 -13.09
C ASN A 11 -16.31 9.75 -11.97
N LEU A 12 -16.71 9.57 -10.71
CA LEU A 12 -15.79 9.60 -9.57
C LEU A 12 -14.81 8.42 -9.58
N MET A 13 -15.27 7.22 -9.93
CA MET A 13 -14.40 6.05 -10.09
C MET A 13 -13.39 6.25 -11.23
N ALA A 14 -13.84 6.79 -12.37
CA ALA A 14 -12.97 7.12 -13.49
C ALA A 14 -11.95 8.21 -13.13
N ALA A 15 -12.38 9.25 -12.40
CA ALA A 15 -11.48 10.28 -11.89
C ALA A 15 -10.44 9.70 -10.94
N PHE A 16 -10.86 8.88 -9.96
CA PHE A 16 -9.94 8.21 -9.03
C PHE A 16 -8.91 7.34 -9.76
N ALA A 17 -9.32 6.56 -10.75
CA ALA A 17 -8.42 5.75 -11.58
C ALA A 17 -7.45 6.62 -12.39
N GLY A 18 -7.95 7.72 -12.99
CA GLY A 18 -7.14 8.67 -13.76
C GLY A 18 -6.07 9.35 -12.91
N GLU A 19 -6.43 9.88 -11.75
CA GLU A 19 -5.51 10.53 -10.82
C GLU A 19 -4.46 9.55 -10.26
N SER A 20 -4.85 8.30 -10.00
CA SER A 20 -3.94 7.25 -9.54
C SER A 20 -2.89 6.90 -10.60
N GLN A 21 -3.30 6.83 -11.88
CA GLN A 21 -2.39 6.66 -13.00
C GLN A 21 -1.50 7.90 -13.21
N ALA A 22 -2.05 9.11 -13.07
CA ALA A 22 -1.31 10.35 -13.20
C ALA A 22 -0.17 10.45 -12.17
N ARG A 23 -0.48 10.19 -10.89
CA ARG A 23 0.52 10.12 -9.81
C ARG A 23 1.70 9.21 -10.18
N ASN A 24 1.43 7.96 -10.58
CA ASN A 24 2.49 7.00 -10.90
C ASN A 24 3.30 7.41 -12.14
N LYS A 25 2.65 7.91 -13.19
CA LYS A 25 3.36 8.41 -14.38
C LYS A 25 4.27 9.58 -14.03
N TYR A 26 3.78 10.55 -13.26
CA TYR A 26 4.54 11.75 -12.94
C TYR A 26 5.74 11.47 -12.04
N THR A 27 5.67 10.49 -11.11
CA THR A 27 6.86 10.05 -10.37
C THR A 27 7.90 9.38 -11.27
N TYR A 28 7.47 8.62 -12.29
CA TYR A 28 8.38 8.07 -13.29
C TYR A 28 9.00 9.17 -14.17
N TYR A 29 8.22 10.16 -14.57
CA TYR A 29 8.71 11.31 -15.35
C TYR A 29 9.70 12.15 -14.55
N ALA A 30 9.47 12.34 -13.25
CA ALA A 30 10.44 12.98 -12.37
C ALA A 30 11.78 12.23 -12.37
N SER A 31 11.74 10.90 -12.27
CA SER A 31 12.94 10.06 -12.30
C SER A 31 13.69 10.17 -13.63
N GLN A 32 12.97 10.27 -14.76
CA GLN A 32 13.58 10.50 -16.06
C GLN A 32 14.18 11.91 -16.18
N ALA A 33 13.47 12.94 -15.74
CA ALA A 33 13.96 14.32 -15.74
C ALA A 33 15.25 14.49 -14.92
N LYS A 34 15.41 13.77 -13.80
CA LYS A 34 16.69 13.71 -13.05
C LYS A 34 17.81 13.10 -13.88
N LYS A 35 17.56 11.98 -14.56
CA LYS A 35 18.57 11.34 -15.44
C LYS A 35 19.01 12.26 -16.59
N ASP A 36 18.10 13.09 -17.06
CA ASP A 36 18.35 14.06 -18.13
C ASP A 36 19.01 15.37 -17.63
N GLY A 37 19.19 15.53 -16.31
CA GLY A 37 19.83 16.70 -15.69
C GLY A 37 18.89 17.87 -15.40
N TYR A 38 17.57 17.69 -15.52
CA TYR A 38 16.55 18.72 -15.29
C TYR A 38 15.95 18.63 -13.87
N GLU A 39 16.74 18.95 -12.86
CA GLU A 39 16.33 18.84 -11.44
C GLU A 39 15.07 19.65 -11.09
N GLN A 40 14.92 20.88 -11.64
CA GLN A 40 13.72 21.69 -11.40
C GLN A 40 12.46 21.01 -11.97
N ILE A 41 12.55 20.47 -13.19
CA ILE A 41 11.43 19.79 -13.85
C ILE A 41 11.07 18.53 -13.06
N ALA A 42 12.07 17.78 -12.59
CA ALA A 42 11.86 16.62 -11.75
C ALA A 42 11.10 16.97 -10.45
N SER A 43 11.52 18.05 -9.77
CA SER A 43 10.85 18.53 -8.56
C SER A 43 9.39 18.91 -8.83
N ILE A 44 9.10 19.57 -9.95
CA ILE A 44 7.74 19.96 -10.33
C ILE A 44 6.88 18.72 -10.62
N PHE A 45 7.45 17.70 -11.28
CA PHE A 45 6.74 16.43 -11.49
C PHE A 45 6.43 15.71 -10.17
N GLU A 46 7.35 15.67 -9.21
CA GLU A 46 7.09 15.09 -7.89
C GLU A 46 6.02 15.87 -7.11
N GLU A 47 6.07 17.21 -7.15
CA GLU A 47 5.06 18.07 -6.55
C GLU A 47 3.68 17.80 -7.14
N THR A 48 3.61 17.75 -8.47
CA THR A 48 2.38 17.46 -9.22
C THR A 48 1.85 16.07 -8.87
N ALA A 49 2.70 15.03 -8.83
CA ALA A 49 2.31 13.69 -8.38
C ALA A 49 1.75 13.69 -6.95
N GLY A 50 2.33 14.53 -6.08
CA GLY A 50 1.82 14.78 -4.73
C GLY A 50 0.42 15.41 -4.73
N ASN A 51 0.14 16.34 -5.66
CA ASN A 51 -1.18 16.94 -5.84
C ASN A 51 -2.21 15.91 -6.33
N GLU A 52 -1.87 15.10 -7.34
CA GLU A 52 -2.80 14.08 -7.87
C GLU A 52 -3.15 13.02 -6.82
N LYS A 53 -2.20 12.68 -5.94
CA LYS A 53 -2.47 11.83 -4.77
C LYS A 53 -3.55 12.43 -3.86
N GLU A 54 -3.55 13.75 -3.63
CA GLU A 54 -4.57 14.41 -2.81
C GLU A 54 -5.90 14.59 -3.56
N HIS A 55 -5.88 14.82 -4.88
CA HIS A 55 -7.09 14.79 -5.72
C HIS A 55 -7.77 13.41 -5.67
N ALA A 56 -7.01 12.33 -5.90
CA ALA A 56 -7.50 10.96 -5.80
C ALA A 56 -8.10 10.67 -4.43
N LYS A 57 -7.45 11.11 -3.35
CA LYS A 57 -7.94 10.93 -1.97
C LYS A 57 -9.27 11.64 -1.73
N MET A 58 -9.49 12.81 -2.31
CA MET A 58 -10.78 13.50 -2.22
C MET A 58 -11.90 12.67 -2.85
N TRP A 59 -11.69 12.15 -4.06
CA TRP A 59 -12.64 11.28 -4.75
C TRP A 59 -12.88 9.97 -4.00
N PHE A 60 -11.82 9.33 -3.52
CA PHE A 60 -11.89 8.10 -2.72
C PHE A 60 -12.73 8.29 -1.44
N LYS A 61 -12.53 9.41 -0.73
CA LYS A 61 -13.36 9.72 0.45
C LYS A 61 -14.84 9.81 0.09
N ILE A 62 -15.19 10.51 -0.99
CA ILE A 62 -16.59 10.62 -1.43
C ILE A 62 -17.17 9.24 -1.74
N LEU A 63 -16.44 8.41 -2.47
CA LEU A 63 -16.83 7.03 -2.80
C LEU A 63 -16.97 6.13 -1.55
N LYS A 64 -16.21 6.39 -0.49
CA LYS A 64 -16.22 5.62 0.77
C LYS A 64 -16.99 6.30 1.91
N GLY A 65 -17.96 7.17 1.60
CA GLY A 65 -18.86 7.75 2.60
C GLY A 65 -18.29 8.94 3.38
N GLY A 66 -17.43 9.73 2.75
CA GLY A 66 -16.87 10.98 3.25
C GLY A 66 -15.52 10.86 3.97
N LYS A 67 -15.00 9.66 4.19
CA LYS A 67 -13.72 9.43 4.88
C LYS A 67 -12.98 8.22 4.30
N VAL A 68 -11.69 8.13 4.63
CA VAL A 68 -10.94 6.88 4.42
C VAL A 68 -11.43 5.87 5.48
N PRO A 69 -11.71 4.60 5.11
CA PRO A 69 -12.13 3.59 6.07
C PRO A 69 -11.07 3.29 7.13
N SER A 70 -11.44 2.53 8.16
CA SER A 70 -10.53 2.12 9.23
C SER A 70 -9.40 1.22 8.72
N THR A 71 -8.31 1.09 9.48
CA THR A 71 -7.19 0.21 9.13
C THR A 71 -7.62 -1.24 8.94
N ILE A 72 -8.54 -1.75 9.76
CA ILE A 72 -9.08 -3.11 9.63
C ILE A 72 -9.85 -3.28 8.30
N GLU A 73 -10.72 -2.31 7.97
CA GLU A 73 -11.46 -2.33 6.70
C GLU A 73 -10.50 -2.25 5.50
N ASN A 74 -9.49 -1.39 5.56
CA ASN A 74 -8.51 -1.23 4.48
C ASN A 74 -7.63 -2.47 4.31
N LEU A 75 -7.26 -3.18 5.39
CA LEU A 75 -6.51 -4.44 5.30
C LEU A 75 -7.35 -5.55 4.65
N LYS A 76 -8.65 -5.59 4.94
CA LYS A 76 -9.59 -6.54 4.31
C LYS A 76 -9.79 -6.24 2.82
N ASP A 77 -9.98 -4.96 2.48
CA ASP A 77 -10.09 -4.47 1.10
C ASP A 77 -8.81 -4.78 0.31
N ALA A 78 -7.64 -4.51 0.88
CA ALA A 78 -6.34 -4.81 0.26
C ALA A 78 -6.15 -6.32 0.05
N ALA A 79 -6.31 -7.15 1.09
CA ALA A 79 -6.16 -8.61 0.95
C ALA A 79 -7.11 -9.20 -0.10
N SER A 80 -8.36 -8.72 -0.15
CA SER A 80 -9.31 -9.16 -1.19
C SER A 80 -8.91 -8.72 -2.59
N GLY A 81 -8.33 -7.53 -2.74
CA GLY A 81 -7.80 -7.03 -4.01
C GLY A 81 -6.63 -7.90 -4.48
N GLU A 82 -5.61 -8.05 -3.63
CA GLU A 82 -4.44 -8.90 -3.91
C GLU A 82 -4.85 -10.33 -4.28
N ASN A 83 -5.81 -10.92 -3.55
CA ASN A 83 -6.34 -12.26 -3.84
C ASN A 83 -6.87 -12.35 -5.27
N TYR A 84 -7.80 -11.46 -5.64
CA TYR A 84 -8.35 -11.39 -7.00
C TYR A 84 -7.25 -11.20 -8.05
N GLU A 85 -6.24 -10.38 -7.75
CA GLU A 85 -5.14 -10.13 -8.67
C GLU A 85 -4.36 -11.42 -9.01
N TRP A 86 -3.99 -12.23 -8.02
CA TRP A 86 -3.19 -13.43 -8.30
C TRP A 86 -4.02 -14.67 -8.66
N THR A 87 -5.26 -14.82 -8.17
CA THR A 87 -6.09 -15.99 -8.49
C THR A 87 -6.76 -15.89 -9.85
N ASP A 88 -7.16 -14.68 -10.25
CA ASP A 88 -8.01 -14.45 -11.42
C ASP A 88 -7.34 -13.53 -12.43
N MET A 89 -7.00 -12.29 -12.05
CA MET A 89 -6.59 -11.27 -13.02
C MET A 89 -5.28 -11.63 -13.73
N TYR A 90 -4.17 -11.77 -12.98
CA TYR A 90 -2.87 -12.08 -13.56
C TYR A 90 -2.80 -13.50 -14.13
N ALA A 91 -3.52 -14.46 -13.54
CA ALA A 91 -3.63 -15.81 -14.09
C ALA A 91 -4.26 -15.81 -15.49
N ASN A 92 -5.35 -15.06 -15.69
CA ASN A 92 -5.99 -14.93 -16.99
C ASN A 92 -5.13 -14.11 -17.97
N PHE A 93 -4.55 -12.99 -17.53
CA PHE A 93 -3.68 -12.17 -18.38
C PHE A 93 -2.44 -12.93 -18.86
N ALA A 94 -1.82 -13.74 -18.00
CA ALA A 94 -0.70 -14.58 -18.38
C ALA A 94 -1.10 -15.60 -19.46
N LYS A 95 -2.26 -16.25 -19.29
CA LYS A 95 -2.80 -17.21 -20.26
C LYS A 95 -3.07 -16.53 -21.60
N GLU A 96 -3.78 -15.41 -21.62
CA GLU A 96 -4.09 -14.64 -22.84
C GLU A 96 -2.81 -14.18 -23.54
N ALA A 97 -1.86 -13.59 -22.82
CA ALA A 97 -0.58 -13.18 -23.37
C ALA A 97 0.20 -14.35 -23.99
N LYS A 98 0.10 -15.56 -23.41
CA LYS A 98 0.72 -16.77 -23.95
C LYS A 98 0.03 -17.26 -25.22
N GLU A 99 -1.31 -17.21 -25.27
CA GLU A 99 -2.11 -17.55 -26.46
C GLU A 99 -1.82 -16.60 -27.63
N GLU A 100 -1.56 -15.32 -27.33
CA GLU A 100 -1.18 -14.30 -28.32
C GLU A 100 0.31 -14.32 -28.72
N GLY A 101 1.14 -15.12 -28.03
CA GLY A 101 2.57 -15.28 -28.31
C GLY A 101 3.49 -14.28 -27.59
N PHE A 102 2.97 -13.45 -26.68
CA PHE A 102 3.74 -12.52 -25.83
C PHE A 102 4.34 -13.23 -24.61
N LEU A 103 5.24 -14.20 -24.85
CA LEU A 103 5.76 -15.10 -23.80
C LEU A 103 6.47 -14.37 -22.65
N ASP A 104 7.21 -13.30 -22.93
CA ASP A 104 7.89 -12.53 -21.87
C ASP A 104 6.90 -11.77 -20.98
N ILE A 105 5.82 -11.23 -21.56
CA ILE A 105 4.75 -10.55 -20.82
C ILE A 105 3.97 -11.56 -19.98
N ALA A 106 3.66 -12.73 -20.55
CA ALA A 106 3.01 -13.82 -19.82
C ALA A 106 3.84 -14.23 -18.59
N ARG A 107 5.15 -14.42 -18.75
CA ARG A 107 6.07 -14.71 -17.65
C ARG A 107 6.04 -13.60 -16.60
N LEU A 108 6.04 -12.33 -17.01
CA LEU A 108 5.96 -11.21 -16.06
C LEU A 108 4.65 -11.22 -15.28
N PHE A 109 3.51 -11.47 -15.92
CA PHE A 109 2.23 -11.60 -15.22
C PHE A 109 2.22 -12.77 -14.23
N GLU A 110 2.79 -13.92 -14.59
CA GLU A 110 2.93 -15.05 -13.66
C GLU A 110 3.80 -14.71 -12.44
N GLU A 111 4.93 -14.03 -12.65
CA GLU A 111 5.82 -13.62 -11.55
C GLU A 111 5.18 -12.55 -10.67
N VAL A 112 4.48 -11.57 -11.24
CA VAL A 112 3.75 -10.57 -10.46
C VAL A 112 2.63 -11.22 -9.65
N GLY A 113 1.85 -12.15 -10.24
CA GLY A 113 0.84 -12.91 -9.50
C GLY A 113 1.41 -13.65 -8.28
N LYS A 114 2.62 -14.22 -8.37
CA LYS A 114 3.28 -14.83 -7.20
C LYS A 114 3.59 -13.81 -6.10
N ILE A 115 3.93 -12.58 -6.47
CA ILE A 115 4.22 -11.49 -5.53
C ILE A 115 2.94 -11.00 -4.85
N GLU A 116 1.84 -10.83 -5.60
CA GLU A 116 0.59 -10.36 -5.01
C GLU A 116 0.02 -11.36 -3.99
N LYS A 117 0.29 -12.66 -4.16
CA LYS A 117 0.03 -13.66 -3.12
C LYS A 117 0.75 -13.35 -1.79
N GLU A 118 2.03 -12.97 -1.85
CA GLU A 118 2.79 -12.57 -0.65
C GLU A 118 2.23 -11.27 -0.03
N HIS A 119 1.71 -10.35 -0.86
CA HIS A 119 1.01 -9.16 -0.37
C HIS A 119 -0.28 -9.53 0.38
N GLU A 120 -1.11 -10.42 -0.16
CA GLU A 120 -2.29 -10.95 0.52
C GLU A 120 -1.91 -11.55 1.89
N GLU A 121 -0.95 -12.49 1.90
CA GLU A 121 -0.51 -13.17 3.12
C GLU A 121 -0.02 -12.17 4.17
N ARG A 122 0.74 -11.14 3.75
CA ARG A 122 1.19 -10.06 4.62
C ARG A 122 0.01 -9.27 5.21
N TYR A 123 -0.98 -8.87 4.40
CA TYR A 123 -2.13 -8.11 4.90
C TYR A 123 -3.01 -8.93 5.84
N LEU A 124 -3.24 -10.21 5.54
CA LEU A 124 -3.97 -11.11 6.43
C LEU A 124 -3.23 -11.30 7.76
N LYS A 125 -1.90 -11.43 7.74
CA LYS A 125 -1.12 -11.54 8.98
C LYS A 125 -1.16 -10.26 9.81
N LEU A 126 -1.09 -9.09 9.18
CA LEU A 126 -1.24 -7.80 9.85
C LEU A 126 -2.64 -7.62 10.45
N LEU A 127 -3.68 -8.04 9.74
CA LEU A 127 -5.05 -8.03 10.23
C LEU A 127 -5.21 -8.94 11.46
N ALA A 128 -4.73 -10.18 11.38
CA ALA A 128 -4.75 -11.13 12.50
C ALA A 128 -4.02 -10.55 13.72
N ASN A 129 -2.87 -9.91 13.52
CA ASN A 129 -2.16 -9.27 14.62
C ASN A 129 -3.00 -8.18 15.33
N ILE A 130 -3.82 -7.42 14.60
CA ILE A 130 -4.72 -6.41 15.16
C ILE A 130 -5.88 -7.08 15.90
N GLU A 131 -6.53 -8.07 15.28
CA GLU A 131 -7.70 -8.76 15.85
C GLU A 131 -7.34 -9.57 17.10
N GLU A 132 -6.14 -10.15 17.15
CA GLU A 132 -5.60 -10.87 18.32
C GLU A 132 -4.96 -9.95 19.38
N GLY A 133 -4.82 -8.65 19.09
CA GLY A 133 -4.19 -7.69 20.01
C GLY A 133 -2.66 -7.79 20.13
N ILE A 134 -2.00 -8.56 19.26
CA ILE A 134 -0.57 -8.88 19.33
C ILE A 134 0.33 -7.96 18.49
N VAL A 135 -0.16 -6.79 18.06
CA VAL A 135 0.66 -5.79 17.33
C VAL A 135 1.84 -5.32 18.20
N PHE A 136 1.58 -5.07 19.47
CA PHE A 136 2.54 -4.52 20.44
C PHE A 136 2.72 -5.41 21.68
N GLU A 137 2.30 -6.66 21.58
CA GLU A 137 2.39 -7.69 22.60
C GLU A 137 2.77 -9.03 21.95
N LYS A 138 3.64 -9.80 22.62
CA LYS A 138 3.99 -11.17 22.24
C LYS A 138 3.97 -12.08 23.46
N GLU A 139 3.71 -13.37 23.21
CA GLU A 139 3.66 -14.40 24.25
C GLU A 139 5.00 -14.53 24.99
N ASN A 140 6.10 -14.50 24.24
CA ASN A 140 7.47 -14.54 24.71
C ASN A 140 8.11 -13.14 24.67
N GLU A 141 9.12 -12.93 25.51
CA GLU A 141 9.89 -11.69 25.48
C GLU A 141 10.64 -11.57 24.15
N VAL A 142 10.46 -10.44 23.47
CA VAL A 142 11.11 -10.12 22.21
C VAL A 142 11.85 -8.80 22.33
N TYR A 143 12.74 -8.54 21.38
CA TYR A 143 13.31 -7.21 21.21
C TYR A 143 12.37 -6.37 20.36
N TRP A 144 11.88 -5.28 20.93
CA TRP A 144 11.17 -4.22 20.23
C TRP A 144 12.16 -3.11 19.86
N ILE A 145 12.01 -2.53 18.67
CA ILE A 145 12.79 -1.38 18.22
C ILE A 145 11.86 -0.20 17.95
N CYS A 146 12.20 0.96 18.51
CA CYS A 146 11.53 2.22 18.20
C CYS A 146 12.02 2.72 16.84
N ARG A 147 11.16 2.72 15.82
CA ARG A 147 11.47 3.22 14.47
C ARG A 147 11.86 4.70 14.41
N ASN A 148 11.47 5.48 15.42
CA ASN A 148 11.80 6.91 15.46
C ASN A 148 13.26 7.17 15.85
N CYS A 149 13.82 6.42 16.80
CA CYS A 149 15.13 6.74 17.39
C CYS A 149 16.08 5.55 17.56
N GLY A 150 15.65 4.33 17.22
CA GLY A 150 16.46 3.12 17.34
C GLY A 150 16.55 2.52 18.74
N HIS A 151 15.86 3.08 19.76
CA HIS A 151 15.83 2.50 21.10
C HIS A 151 15.31 1.04 21.05
N ILE A 152 16.08 0.13 21.67
CA ILE A 152 15.73 -1.29 21.78
C ILE A 152 15.20 -1.55 23.19
N HIS A 153 14.00 -2.12 23.26
CA HIS A 153 13.36 -2.58 24.50
C HIS A 153 13.24 -4.11 24.47
N TYR A 154 13.61 -4.79 25.54
CA TYR A 154 13.40 -6.23 25.69
C TYR A 154 12.22 -6.48 26.64
N GLY A 155 11.21 -7.21 26.18
CA GLY A 155 10.03 -7.53 26.96
C GLY A 155 8.88 -8.10 26.13
N LYS A 156 7.82 -8.54 26.80
CA LYS A 156 6.60 -9.03 26.14
C LYS A 156 5.81 -7.92 25.43
N TYR A 157 5.92 -6.69 25.91
CA TYR A 157 5.15 -5.54 25.43
C TYR A 157 6.09 -4.47 24.87
N ALA A 158 5.66 -3.78 23.81
CA ALA A 158 6.28 -2.51 23.46
C ALA A 158 5.91 -1.44 24.51
N PRO A 159 6.85 -0.54 24.90
CA PRO A 159 6.55 0.52 25.87
C PRO A 159 5.42 1.45 25.39
N GLU A 160 4.56 1.91 26.31
CA GLU A 160 3.51 2.90 25.99
C GLU A 160 4.10 4.21 25.45
N VAL A 161 5.25 4.62 26.01
CA VAL A 161 6.04 5.76 25.59
C VAL A 161 7.50 5.33 25.50
N CYS A 162 8.17 5.65 24.40
CA CYS A 162 9.59 5.40 24.25
C CYS A 162 10.37 6.20 25.30
N PRO A 163 11.21 5.55 26.14
CA PRO A 163 11.94 6.24 27.22
C PRO A 163 13.04 7.17 26.73
N VAL A 164 13.37 7.15 25.43
CA VAL A 164 14.43 7.96 24.84
C VAL A 164 13.87 9.19 24.11
N CYS A 165 12.92 8.97 23.20
CA CYS A 165 12.42 10.04 22.33
C CYS A 165 11.00 10.51 22.67
N SER A 166 10.39 9.95 23.72
CA SER A 166 9.03 10.29 24.18
C SER A 166 7.90 10.07 23.16
N HIS A 167 8.16 9.33 22.08
CA HIS A 167 7.14 8.98 21.08
C HIS A 167 6.29 7.78 21.54
N PRO A 168 5.02 7.70 21.12
CA PRO A 168 4.09 6.68 21.58
C PRO A 168 4.43 5.27 21.08
N LYS A 169 3.81 4.26 21.69
CA LYS A 169 3.91 2.82 21.37
C LYS A 169 3.81 2.50 19.87
N SER A 170 3.03 3.28 19.11
CA SER A 170 2.83 3.11 17.67
C SER A 170 4.11 3.21 16.82
N TYR A 171 5.21 3.70 17.39
CA TYR A 171 6.52 3.74 16.74
C TYR A 171 7.35 2.47 16.94
N PHE A 172 6.94 1.55 17.80
CA PHE A 172 7.66 0.29 18.02
C PHE A 172 7.24 -0.78 17.02
N GLU A 173 8.19 -1.65 16.68
CA GLU A 173 7.96 -2.90 15.97
C GLU A 173 8.92 -3.97 16.51
N MET A 174 8.71 -5.24 16.16
CA MET A 174 9.68 -6.28 16.50
C MET A 174 10.99 -6.04 15.76
N ARG A 175 12.12 -6.13 16.47
CA ARG A 175 13.45 -5.96 15.89
C ARG A 175 13.77 -7.11 14.94
N ALA A 176 13.98 -6.78 13.67
CA ALA A 176 14.53 -7.71 12.69
C ALA A 176 16.06 -7.86 12.85
N THR A 177 16.60 -9.06 12.62
CA THR A 177 18.04 -9.38 12.72
C THR A 177 18.57 -10.14 11.49
N ASN A 178 17.85 -10.09 10.38
CA ASN A 178 18.12 -10.80 9.13
C ASN A 178 19.11 -10.05 8.20
N TYR A 179 20.26 -9.63 8.72
CA TYR A 179 21.35 -8.96 7.98
C TYR A 179 22.68 -9.71 8.10
#